data_AF-A0A411MQM3-F1
#
_entry.id   AF-A0A411MQM3-F1
#
_cell.length_a   1.000
_cell.length_b   1.000
_cell.length_c   1.000
_cell.angle_alpha   90.00
_cell.angle_beta   90.00
_cell.angle_gamma   90.00
#
_symmetry.space_group_name_H-M   'P 1'
#
loop_
_entity.id
_entity.type
_entity.pdbx_description
1 polymer ?
#
loop_
_entity_poly.entity_id
_entity_poly.type
_entity_poly.pdbx_seq_one_letter_code
_entity_poly.pdbx_strand_id
1 'polypeptide(L)'
;MQLVKDDSAGSAIYSFYDSVLQDLCQSDKVKVRQVVTPAQFLELSRARSRLYGQRKVYYKTLFGNAVDDTVCLDDYDPRSYVFAFYYDGEIIGTQRITPFPHESGEFISHEQLVRFSGPNYENECVELSRLIVDKHSPVKNVVNGLAMTGASLVALEGGFKTFITYVKPRLAPKFDSFVFDQDGIFFQIKARGDHYYALYKGDLMPSVTPFFGLQSCPADLKNIDDLIRYTLAARAARQSLAG
;
A
#
# COMPACT_ATOMS: atom_id res chain seq x y z
N MET A 1 -5.73 3.77 14.30
CA MET A 1 -5.14 2.42 14.39
C MET A 1 -3.67 2.52 14.01
N GLN A 2 -2.74 2.05 14.84
CA GLN A 2 -1.29 2.23 14.64
C GLN A 2 -0.61 0.85 14.70
N LEU A 3 0.16 0.49 13.68
CA LEU A 3 0.89 -0.78 13.60
C LEU A 3 2.24 -0.69 14.31
N VAL A 4 2.99 0.38 14.02
CA VAL A 4 4.32 0.62 14.59
C VAL A 4 4.21 1.68 15.66
N LYS A 5 4.53 1.33 16.91
CA LYS A 5 4.44 2.23 18.08
C LYS A 5 5.50 3.34 18.04
N ASP A 6 5.25 4.45 18.72
CA ASP A 6 6.21 5.53 18.88
C ASP A 6 7.12 5.26 20.10
N ASP A 7 7.92 4.21 19.99
CA ASP A 7 8.88 3.78 21.00
C ASP A 7 10.21 3.36 20.35
N SER A 8 11.16 2.89 21.15
CA SER A 8 12.47 2.47 20.64
C SER A 8 12.40 1.30 19.65
N ALA A 9 11.45 0.37 19.84
CA ALA A 9 11.24 -0.75 18.94
C ALA A 9 10.66 -0.26 17.61
N GLY A 10 9.67 0.63 17.64
CA GLY A 10 9.12 1.23 16.43
C GLY A 10 10.13 2.08 15.66
N SER A 11 11.01 2.79 16.36
CA SER A 11 12.13 3.51 15.75
C SER A 11 13.10 2.57 15.03
N ALA A 12 13.40 1.40 15.61
CA ALA A 12 14.24 0.39 14.97
C ALA A 12 13.58 -0.20 13.71
N ILE A 13 12.27 -0.48 13.76
CA ILE A 13 11.49 -0.94 12.59
C ILE A 13 11.56 0.09 11.46
N TYR A 14 11.31 1.37 11.76
CA TYR A 14 11.39 2.41 10.74
C TYR A 14 12.80 2.63 10.21
N SER A 15 13.83 2.50 11.05
CA SER A 15 15.23 2.58 10.62
C SER A 15 15.58 1.45 9.66
N PHE A 16 15.06 0.23 9.89
CA PHE A 16 15.19 -0.88 8.96
C PHE A 16 14.54 -0.55 7.60
N TYR A 17 13.28 -0.09 7.60
CA TYR A 17 12.61 0.27 6.35
C TYR A 17 13.32 1.40 5.60
N ASP A 18 13.80 2.42 6.31
CA ASP A 18 14.57 3.52 5.72
C ASP A 18 15.83 2.98 5.02
N SER A 19 16.54 2.01 5.62
CA SER A 19 17.69 1.37 4.98
C SER A 19 17.32 0.59 3.72
N VAL A 20 16.17 -0.10 3.72
CA VAL A 20 15.69 -0.85 2.56
C VAL A 20 15.29 0.09 1.43
N LEU A 21 14.60 1.18 1.78
CA LEU A 21 14.18 2.20 0.82
C LEU A 21 15.37 2.98 0.25
N GLN A 22 16.39 3.25 1.07
CA GLN A 22 17.62 3.90 0.62
C GLN A 22 18.31 3.09 -0.48
N ASP A 23 18.45 1.78 -0.29
CA ASP A 23 19.03 0.89 -1.30
C ASP A 23 18.18 0.85 -2.57
N LEU A 24 16.85 0.71 -2.41
CA LEU A 24 15.89 0.61 -3.51
C LEU A 24 15.81 1.89 -4.36
N CYS A 25 15.81 3.04 -3.69
CA CYS A 25 15.58 4.34 -4.30
C CYS A 25 16.87 5.11 -4.58
N GLN A 26 18.02 4.60 -4.10
CA GLN A 26 19.33 5.23 -4.20
C GLN A 26 19.34 6.65 -3.61
N SER A 27 18.66 6.83 -2.47
CA SER A 27 18.47 8.13 -1.83
C SER A 27 18.25 7.95 -0.32
N ASP A 28 18.95 8.71 0.51
CA ASP A 28 18.76 8.76 1.98
C ASP A 28 17.58 9.66 2.41
N LYS A 29 17.09 10.50 1.49
CA LYS A 29 15.95 11.41 1.71
C LYS A 29 14.58 10.75 1.70
N VAL A 30 14.50 9.44 1.43
CA VAL A 30 13.21 8.74 1.28
C VAL A 30 12.80 8.06 2.58
N LYS A 31 11.50 8.11 2.89
CA LYS A 31 10.92 7.43 4.05
C LYS A 31 9.52 6.95 3.74
N VAL A 32 9.09 5.82 4.31
CA VAL A 32 7.67 5.44 4.34
C VAL A 32 7.21 5.43 5.78
N ARG A 33 6.08 6.08 6.07
CA ARG A 33 5.49 6.14 7.41
C ARG A 33 3.99 5.89 7.35
N GLN A 34 3.46 5.30 8.43
CA GLN A 34 2.03 5.24 8.65
C GLN A 34 1.51 6.62 9.08
N VAL A 35 0.42 7.07 8.48
CA VAL A 35 -0.37 8.24 8.87
C VAL A 35 -1.30 7.83 10.01
N VAL A 36 -1.17 8.46 11.18
CA VAL A 36 -1.85 8.07 12.41
C VAL A 36 -2.56 9.24 13.08
N THR A 37 -1.91 10.40 13.15
CA THR A 37 -2.42 11.56 13.89
C THR A 37 -3.30 12.46 13.02
N PRO A 38 -4.24 13.23 13.62
CA PRO A 38 -5.04 14.19 12.86
C PRO A 38 -4.20 15.18 12.04
N ALA A 39 -3.08 15.65 12.60
CA ALA A 39 -2.16 16.55 11.88
C ALA A 39 -1.55 15.88 10.64
N GLN A 40 -1.17 14.61 10.71
CA GLN A 40 -0.67 13.86 9.56
C GLN A 40 -1.77 13.61 8.52
N PHE A 41 -3.02 13.41 8.94
CA PHE A 41 -4.15 13.30 7.99
C PHE A 41 -4.43 14.61 7.25
N LEU A 42 -4.27 15.77 7.90
CA LEU A 42 -4.34 17.08 7.22
C LEU A 42 -3.21 17.24 6.19
N GLU A 43 -1.98 16.85 6.55
CA GLU A 43 -0.85 16.84 5.62
C GLU A 43 -1.12 15.91 4.42
N LEU A 44 -1.61 14.70 4.68
CA LEU A 44 -1.99 13.73 3.67
C LEU A 44 -3.06 14.28 2.72
N SER A 45 -4.09 14.94 3.26
CA SER A 45 -5.17 15.55 2.47
C SER A 45 -4.62 16.58 1.47
N ARG A 46 -3.76 17.49 1.94
CA ARG A 46 -3.08 18.48 1.10
C ARG A 46 -2.21 17.82 0.04
N ALA A 47 -1.45 16.79 0.42
CA ALA A 47 -0.63 16.02 -0.51
C ALA A 47 -1.49 15.33 -1.58
N ARG A 48 -2.56 14.63 -1.21
CA ARG A 48 -3.48 13.96 -2.15
C ARG A 48 -4.12 14.96 -3.12
N SER A 49 -4.55 16.12 -2.64
CA SER A 49 -5.09 17.19 -3.50
C SER A 49 -4.10 17.59 -4.59
N ARG A 50 -2.85 17.84 -4.21
CA ARG A 50 -1.74 18.12 -5.14
C ARG A 50 -1.52 16.96 -6.13
N LEU A 51 -1.37 15.74 -5.62
CA LEU A 51 -1.05 14.55 -6.41
C LEU A 51 -2.17 14.19 -7.42
N TYR A 52 -3.43 14.21 -6.99
CA TYR A 52 -4.57 13.95 -7.88
C TYR A 52 -4.72 15.03 -8.94
N GLY A 53 -4.47 16.30 -8.58
CA GLY A 53 -4.48 17.44 -9.49
C GLY A 53 -3.49 17.30 -10.65
N GLN A 54 -2.39 16.57 -10.48
CA GLN A 54 -1.42 16.30 -11.55
C GLN A 54 -1.93 15.28 -12.59
N ARG A 55 -2.83 14.36 -12.19
CA ARG A 55 -3.23 13.20 -12.99
C ARG A 55 -4.41 13.53 -13.89
N LYS A 56 -5.54 14.00 -13.32
CA LYS A 56 -6.71 14.46 -14.09
C LYS A 56 -7.51 15.51 -13.33
N VAL A 57 -8.03 16.49 -14.07
CA VAL A 57 -8.86 17.60 -13.54
C VAL A 57 -10.11 17.11 -12.81
N TYR A 58 -10.71 15.98 -13.21
CA TYR A 58 -11.94 15.47 -12.59
C TYR A 58 -11.78 15.02 -11.12
N TYR A 59 -10.55 14.83 -10.63
CA TYR A 59 -10.38 14.59 -9.19
C TYR A 59 -10.73 15.84 -8.38
N LYS A 60 -10.54 17.04 -8.93
CA LYS A 60 -11.07 18.27 -8.32
C LYS A 60 -12.60 18.27 -8.24
N THR A 61 -13.29 17.66 -9.21
CA THR A 61 -14.75 17.53 -9.17
C THR A 61 -15.23 16.44 -8.21
N LEU A 62 -14.42 15.41 -7.91
CA LEU A 62 -14.76 14.37 -6.92
C LEU A 62 -14.65 14.88 -5.48
N PHE A 63 -13.69 15.78 -5.23
CA PHE A 63 -13.40 16.29 -3.90
C PHE A 63 -14.00 17.69 -3.64
N GLY A 64 -14.48 18.35 -4.69
CA GLY A 64 -15.06 19.69 -4.63
C GLY A 64 -14.01 20.80 -4.86
N ASN A 65 -14.51 22.01 -5.14
CA ASN A 65 -13.68 23.23 -5.30
C ASN A 65 -13.34 23.89 -3.95
N ALA A 66 -13.91 23.41 -2.85
CA ALA A 66 -13.59 23.93 -1.53
C ALA A 66 -12.13 23.58 -1.22
N VAL A 67 -11.37 24.55 -0.73
CA VAL A 67 -10.01 24.37 -0.20
C VAL A 67 -10.15 24.18 1.31
N ASP A 68 -11.03 23.27 1.72
CA ASP A 68 -11.09 22.86 3.13
C ASP A 68 -10.04 21.78 3.35
N ASP A 69 -9.34 21.82 4.48
CA ASP A 69 -8.11 21.03 4.69
C ASP A 69 -8.35 19.48 4.69
N THR A 70 -9.59 19.01 4.55
CA THR A 70 -10.00 17.58 4.52
C THR A 70 -10.53 17.11 3.16
N VAL A 71 -10.50 17.94 2.13
CA VAL A 71 -11.12 17.71 0.81
C VAL A 71 -10.75 16.38 0.15
N CYS A 72 -9.56 15.82 0.41
CA CYS A 72 -9.11 14.56 -0.19
C CYS A 72 -9.07 13.37 0.79
N LEU A 73 -9.85 13.45 1.87
CA LEU A 73 -10.12 12.34 2.79
C LEU A 73 -11.57 11.87 2.61
N ASP A 74 -11.80 10.57 2.77
CA ASP A 74 -13.15 9.98 2.79
C ASP A 74 -13.37 9.13 4.05
N ASP A 75 -14.58 8.59 4.22
CA ASP A 75 -15.00 7.85 5.42
C ASP A 75 -14.18 6.56 5.67
N TYR A 76 -13.40 6.10 4.69
CA TYR A 76 -12.53 4.94 4.86
C TYR A 76 -11.19 5.30 5.50
N ASP A 77 -10.70 6.53 5.35
CA ASP A 77 -9.36 6.93 5.80
C ASP A 77 -9.15 6.75 7.33
N PRO A 78 -10.08 7.14 8.23
CA PRO A 78 -9.87 7.02 9.68
C PRO A 78 -9.74 5.58 10.20
N ARG A 79 -10.29 4.60 9.48
CA ARG A 79 -10.28 3.17 9.86
C ARG A 79 -9.30 2.33 9.05
N SER A 80 -8.58 2.94 8.12
CA SER A 80 -7.61 2.25 7.27
C SER A 80 -6.19 2.41 7.81
N TYR A 81 -5.29 1.52 7.39
CA TYR A 81 -3.86 1.76 7.47
C TYR A 81 -3.47 2.62 6.27
N VAL A 82 -3.13 3.88 6.52
CA VAL A 82 -2.71 4.79 5.44
C VAL A 82 -1.21 5.00 5.54
N PHE A 83 -0.51 4.81 4.42
CA PHE A 83 0.92 5.01 4.32
C PHE A 83 1.23 6.17 3.39
N ALA A 84 2.25 6.93 3.76
CA ALA A 84 2.79 8.02 2.96
C ALA A 84 4.28 7.77 2.68
N PHE A 85 4.67 8.02 1.44
CA PHE A 85 6.06 8.00 0.99
C PHE A 85 6.55 9.44 0.95
N TYR A 86 7.56 9.74 1.76
CA TYR A 86 8.20 11.04 1.87
C TYR A 86 9.48 11.10 1.04
N TYR A 87 9.74 12.25 0.44
CA TYR A 87 11.03 12.62 -0.12
C TYR A 87 11.36 14.04 0.33
N ASP A 88 12.49 14.21 1.01
CA ASP A 88 12.95 15.51 1.54
C ASP A 88 11.90 16.23 2.41
N GLY A 89 11.16 15.44 3.20
CA GLY A 89 10.12 15.94 4.09
C GLY A 89 8.74 16.12 3.44
N GLU A 90 8.60 15.97 2.12
CA GLU A 90 7.32 16.09 1.43
C GLU A 90 6.72 14.74 1.07
N ILE A 91 5.40 14.56 1.26
CA ILE A 91 4.68 13.38 0.78
C ILE A 91 4.64 13.40 -0.76
N ILE A 92 5.33 12.46 -1.40
CA ILE A 92 5.34 12.25 -2.86
C ILE A 92 4.51 11.04 -3.30
N GLY A 93 3.97 10.27 -2.36
CA GLY A 93 3.06 9.18 -2.68
C GLY A 93 2.28 8.70 -1.47
N THR A 94 1.14 8.05 -1.71
CA THR A 94 0.31 7.47 -0.65
C THR A 94 -0.41 6.21 -1.14
N GLN A 95 -0.67 5.30 -0.20
CA GLN A 95 -1.46 4.10 -0.38
C GLN A 95 -2.35 3.94 0.86
N ARG A 96 -3.59 3.50 0.64
CA ARG A 96 -4.51 3.11 1.70
C ARG A 96 -4.69 1.60 1.68
N ILE A 97 -4.71 1.00 2.85
CA ILE A 97 -4.97 -0.41 3.07
C ILE A 97 -6.12 -0.54 4.06
N THR A 98 -7.28 -0.98 3.59
CA THR A 98 -8.54 -0.93 4.34
C THR A 98 -8.97 -2.33 4.75
N PRO A 99 -9.09 -2.63 6.05
CA PRO A 99 -9.81 -3.81 6.53
C PRO A 99 -11.28 -3.78 6.11
N PHE A 100 -11.96 -4.92 6.23
CA PHE A 100 -13.40 -5.00 6.02
C PHE A 100 -14.17 -3.99 6.91
N PRO A 101 -15.28 -3.38 6.44
CA PRO A 101 -15.86 -3.47 5.09
C PRO A 101 -14.95 -2.82 4.02
N HIS A 102 -14.97 -3.32 2.78
CA HIS A 102 -14.11 -2.80 1.70
C HIS A 102 -14.85 -1.76 0.84
N GLU A 103 -14.12 -0.81 0.22
CA GLU A 103 -14.73 0.20 -0.68
C GLU A 103 -15.41 -0.47 -1.89
N SER A 104 -14.83 -1.56 -2.38
CA SER A 104 -15.42 -2.40 -3.44
C SER A 104 -16.79 -2.97 -3.07
N GLY A 105 -17.12 -3.11 -1.77
CA GLY A 105 -18.44 -3.55 -1.30
C GLY A 105 -19.58 -2.59 -1.63
N GLU A 106 -19.29 -1.34 -2.00
CA GLU A 106 -20.29 -0.40 -2.51
C GLU A 106 -20.77 -0.75 -3.94
N PHE A 107 -19.97 -1.52 -4.68
CA PHE A 107 -20.18 -1.77 -6.11
C PHE A 107 -20.33 -3.25 -6.47
N ILE A 108 -19.83 -4.15 -5.61
CA ILE A 108 -19.85 -5.60 -5.78
C ILE A 108 -20.64 -6.18 -4.61
N SER A 109 -21.56 -7.12 -4.90
CA SER A 109 -22.36 -7.73 -3.84
C SER A 109 -21.47 -8.50 -2.87
N HIS A 110 -21.88 -8.53 -1.60
CA HIS A 110 -21.16 -9.28 -0.57
C HIS A 110 -21.00 -10.77 -0.96
N GLU A 111 -22.04 -11.39 -1.52
CA GLU A 111 -21.98 -12.78 -2.01
C GLU A 111 -20.89 -12.97 -3.09
N GLN A 112 -20.76 -12.03 -4.03
CA GLN A 112 -19.72 -12.08 -5.06
C GLN A 112 -18.33 -11.92 -4.45
N LEU A 113 -18.16 -11.02 -3.47
CA LEU A 113 -16.89 -10.83 -2.76
C LEU A 113 -16.51 -12.07 -1.95
N VAL A 114 -17.45 -12.72 -1.25
CA VAL A 114 -17.20 -13.98 -0.54
C VAL A 114 -16.77 -15.07 -1.51
N ARG A 115 -17.49 -15.23 -2.63
CA ARG A 115 -17.19 -16.25 -3.63
C ARG A 115 -15.81 -16.05 -4.27
N PHE A 116 -15.42 -14.80 -4.48
CA PHE A 116 -14.14 -14.43 -5.08
C PHE A 116 -12.98 -14.54 -4.09
N SER A 117 -13.13 -13.95 -2.91
CA SER A 117 -12.05 -13.87 -1.92
C SER A 117 -11.87 -15.16 -1.13
N GLY A 118 -12.92 -15.96 -1.01
CA GLY A 118 -12.96 -17.18 -0.21
C GLY A 118 -13.64 -17.00 1.15
N PRO A 119 -13.82 -18.09 1.91
CA PRO A 119 -14.37 -18.01 3.26
C PRO A 119 -13.47 -17.17 4.17
N ASN A 120 -14.05 -16.55 5.19
CA ASN A 120 -13.36 -15.69 6.17
C ASN A 120 -12.65 -14.44 5.62
N TYR A 121 -12.88 -14.04 4.36
CA TYR A 121 -12.18 -12.90 3.76
C TYR A 121 -12.35 -11.60 4.57
N GLU A 122 -13.48 -11.41 5.24
CA GLU A 122 -13.73 -10.22 6.07
C GLU A 122 -12.70 -10.07 7.21
N ASN A 123 -12.13 -11.17 7.69
CA ASN A 123 -11.18 -11.20 8.80
C ASN A 123 -9.72 -11.25 8.34
N GLU A 124 -9.46 -11.77 7.13
CA GLU A 124 -8.10 -12.06 6.66
C GLU A 124 -7.68 -11.27 5.42
N CYS A 125 -8.59 -10.48 4.83
CA CYS A 125 -8.38 -9.73 3.61
C CYS A 125 -8.48 -8.22 3.82
N VAL A 126 -7.53 -7.50 3.23
CA VAL A 126 -7.54 -6.03 3.14
C VAL A 126 -7.71 -5.57 1.71
N GLU A 127 -8.31 -4.40 1.53
CA GLU A 127 -8.35 -3.74 0.23
C GLU A 127 -7.22 -2.71 0.09
N LEU A 128 -6.39 -2.85 -0.95
CA LEU A 128 -5.38 -1.86 -1.34
C LEU A 128 -6.03 -0.86 -2.30
N SER A 129 -6.14 0.39 -1.85
CA SER A 129 -6.76 1.48 -2.59
C SER A 129 -5.92 2.76 -2.52
N ARG A 130 -6.34 3.79 -3.27
CA ARG A 130 -5.76 5.15 -3.26
C ARG A 130 -4.23 5.20 -3.49
N LEU A 131 -3.65 4.22 -4.18
CA LEU A 131 -2.25 4.26 -4.59
C LEU A 131 -2.03 5.38 -5.61
N ILE A 132 -1.33 6.44 -5.20
CA ILE A 132 -0.97 7.56 -6.05
C ILE A 132 0.44 8.04 -5.74
N VAL A 133 1.20 8.35 -6.78
CA VAL A 133 2.57 8.85 -6.72
C VAL A 133 2.71 10.05 -7.63
N ASP A 134 3.51 11.02 -7.18
CA ASP A 134 3.89 12.22 -7.90
C ASP A 134 4.50 11.86 -9.25
N LYS A 135 3.90 12.36 -10.33
CA LYS A 135 4.37 12.07 -11.69
C LYS A 135 5.72 12.75 -12.01
N HIS A 136 6.10 13.73 -11.20
CA HIS A 136 7.32 14.50 -11.31
C HIS A 136 8.35 14.14 -10.23
N SER A 137 8.11 13.09 -9.45
CA SER A 137 9.07 12.66 -8.43
C SER A 137 10.43 12.38 -9.08
N PRO A 138 11.55 12.89 -8.52
CA PRO A 138 12.89 12.51 -8.97
C PRO A 138 13.27 11.09 -8.53
N VAL A 139 12.47 10.48 -7.65
CA VAL A 139 12.74 9.18 -7.04
C VAL A 139 12.08 8.06 -7.86
N LYS A 140 12.87 7.02 -8.17
CA LYS A 140 12.37 5.79 -8.81
C LYS A 140 11.86 4.81 -7.75
N ASN A 141 11.10 3.79 -8.16
CA ASN A 141 10.65 2.69 -7.29
C ASN A 141 9.72 3.09 -6.12
N VAL A 142 9.21 4.33 -6.10
CA VAL A 142 8.28 4.84 -5.06
C VAL A 142 7.07 3.93 -4.86
N VAL A 143 6.45 3.48 -5.96
CA VAL A 143 5.29 2.56 -5.91
C VAL A 143 5.67 1.25 -5.21
N ASN A 144 6.81 0.67 -5.56
CA ASN A 144 7.24 -0.61 -5.00
C ASN A 144 7.57 -0.46 -3.51
N GLY A 145 8.37 0.56 -3.14
CA GLY A 145 8.70 0.81 -1.74
C GLY A 145 7.45 1.08 -0.88
N LEU A 146 6.52 1.90 -1.37
CA LEU A 146 5.28 2.18 -0.67
C LEU A 146 4.40 0.93 -0.51
N ALA A 147 4.16 0.21 -1.62
CA ALA A 147 3.29 -0.96 -1.62
C ALA A 147 3.85 -2.08 -0.74
N MET A 148 5.15 -2.35 -0.83
CA MET A 148 5.78 -3.45 -0.10
C MET A 148 5.93 -3.14 1.38
N THR A 149 6.29 -1.91 1.76
CA THR A 149 6.31 -1.50 3.18
C THR A 149 4.92 -1.53 3.81
N GLY A 150 3.90 -1.03 3.11
CA GLY A 150 2.53 -1.07 3.61
C GLY A 150 2.02 -2.50 3.76
N ALA A 151 2.21 -3.33 2.73
CA ALA A 151 1.78 -4.72 2.72
C ALA A 151 2.51 -5.57 3.78
N SER A 152 3.83 -5.39 3.97
CA SER A 152 4.58 -6.13 4.99
C SER A 152 4.12 -5.82 6.40
N LEU A 153 3.92 -4.54 6.73
CA LEU A 153 3.44 -4.12 8.04
C LEU A 153 2.02 -4.62 8.31
N VAL A 154 1.12 -4.49 7.34
CA VAL A 154 -0.26 -4.98 7.50
C VAL A 154 -0.32 -6.50 7.62
N ALA A 155 0.53 -7.24 6.90
CA ALA A 155 0.57 -8.69 7.00
C ALA A 155 1.10 -9.15 8.36
N LEU A 156 2.25 -8.62 8.80
CA LEU A 156 2.98 -9.11 9.97
C LEU A 156 2.46 -8.54 11.29
N GLU A 157 2.08 -7.25 11.30
CA GLU A 157 1.62 -6.57 12.52
C GLU A 157 0.09 -6.45 12.56
N GLY A 158 -0.58 -6.46 11.40
CA GLY A 158 -2.04 -6.45 11.31
C GLY A 158 -2.67 -7.85 11.27
N GLY A 159 -1.90 -8.89 10.97
CA GLY A 159 -2.37 -10.28 10.92
C GLY A 159 -3.18 -10.64 9.67
N PHE A 160 -3.13 -9.82 8.62
CA PHE A 160 -3.82 -10.09 7.37
C PHE A 160 -3.01 -11.00 6.46
N LYS A 161 -3.70 -11.81 5.65
CA LYS A 161 -3.06 -12.82 4.78
C LYS A 161 -3.16 -12.48 3.32
N THR A 162 -4.34 -12.02 2.92
CA THR A 162 -4.68 -11.76 1.52
C THR A 162 -4.99 -10.30 1.32
N PHE A 163 -4.99 -9.89 0.06
CA PHE A 163 -5.47 -8.59 -0.32
C PHE A 163 -6.35 -8.65 -1.56
N ILE A 164 -7.24 -7.67 -1.67
CA ILE A 164 -7.90 -7.32 -2.92
C ILE A 164 -7.49 -5.92 -3.37
N THR A 165 -7.49 -5.69 -4.67
CA THR A 165 -7.28 -4.35 -5.23
C THR A 165 -7.99 -4.24 -6.56
N TYR A 166 -8.51 -3.07 -6.90
CA TYR A 166 -9.13 -2.85 -8.19
C TYR A 166 -8.36 -1.84 -9.02
N VAL A 167 -8.19 -2.15 -10.30
CA VAL A 167 -7.49 -1.31 -11.26
C VAL A 167 -8.29 -1.18 -12.54
N LYS A 168 -7.91 -0.23 -13.39
CA LYS A 168 -8.44 -0.20 -14.76
C LYS A 168 -7.91 -1.42 -15.51
N PRO A 169 -8.73 -2.19 -16.25
CA PRO A 169 -8.30 -3.43 -16.92
C PRO A 169 -7.05 -3.27 -17.79
N ARG A 170 -6.87 -2.13 -18.46
CA ARG A 170 -5.66 -1.82 -19.24
C ARG A 170 -4.35 -1.77 -18.44
N LEU A 171 -4.44 -1.69 -17.10
CA LEU A 171 -3.30 -1.72 -16.19
C LEU A 171 -3.03 -3.12 -15.67
N ALA A 172 -3.95 -4.07 -15.84
CA ALA A 172 -3.80 -5.45 -15.40
C ALA A 172 -2.52 -6.13 -15.93
N PRO A 173 -2.13 -5.96 -17.22
CA PRO A 173 -0.89 -6.56 -17.73
C PRO A 173 0.39 -6.04 -17.10
N LYS A 174 0.34 -4.96 -16.31
CA LYS A 174 1.50 -4.42 -15.57
C LYS A 174 1.71 -5.10 -14.23
N PHE A 175 0.75 -5.88 -13.78
CA PHE A 175 0.91 -6.74 -12.62
C PHE A 175 1.39 -8.08 -13.15
N ASP A 176 2.52 -8.57 -12.64
CA ASP A 176 2.98 -9.92 -12.99
C ASP A 176 1.87 -10.91 -12.70
N SER A 177 1.65 -11.88 -13.59
CA SER A 177 0.62 -12.92 -13.47
C SER A 177 0.75 -13.76 -12.18
N PHE A 178 1.83 -13.61 -11.43
CA PHE A 178 2.08 -14.23 -10.13
C PHE A 178 1.45 -13.50 -8.95
N VAL A 179 0.94 -12.27 -9.15
CA VAL A 179 0.36 -11.44 -8.08
C VAL A 179 -1.13 -11.70 -7.91
N PHE A 180 -1.81 -12.23 -8.93
CA PHE A 180 -3.27 -12.41 -8.91
C PHE A 180 -3.71 -13.85 -9.12
N ASP A 181 -4.55 -14.33 -8.21
CA ASP A 181 -4.90 -15.76 -8.11
C ASP A 181 -5.92 -16.22 -9.16
N GLN A 182 -6.68 -15.30 -9.78
CA GLN A 182 -7.79 -15.60 -10.69
C GLN A 182 -8.22 -14.40 -11.55
N ASP A 183 -9.08 -14.66 -12.54
CA ASP A 183 -9.73 -13.62 -13.36
C ASP A 183 -10.52 -12.64 -12.49
N GLY A 184 -10.34 -11.34 -12.73
CA GLY A 184 -10.90 -10.31 -11.87
C GLY A 184 -12.42 -10.10 -11.99
N ILE A 185 -13.06 -9.62 -10.93
CA ILE A 185 -14.47 -9.20 -10.98
C ILE A 185 -14.55 -7.83 -11.68
N PHE A 186 -15.31 -7.75 -12.77
CA PHE A 186 -15.54 -6.49 -13.47
C PHE A 186 -16.72 -5.72 -12.86
N PHE A 187 -16.52 -4.42 -12.62
CA PHE A 187 -17.54 -3.52 -12.11
C PHE A 187 -17.31 -2.08 -12.59
N GLN A 188 -18.29 -1.20 -12.36
CA GLN A 188 -18.19 0.22 -12.70
C GLN A 188 -18.38 1.07 -11.45
N ILE A 189 -17.64 2.17 -11.39
CA ILE A 189 -17.84 3.22 -10.38
C ILE A 189 -18.39 4.44 -11.13
N LYS A 190 -19.71 4.53 -11.24
CA LYS A 190 -20.38 5.54 -12.10
C LYS A 190 -19.94 6.97 -11.81
N ALA A 191 -19.71 7.31 -10.54
CA ALA A 191 -19.22 8.63 -10.12
C ALA A 191 -17.82 8.98 -10.69
N ARG A 192 -17.04 8.00 -11.15
CA ARG A 192 -15.69 8.17 -11.71
C ARG A 192 -15.65 8.16 -13.24
N GLY A 193 -16.81 8.03 -13.89
CA GLY A 193 -16.95 7.98 -15.35
C GLY A 193 -17.39 6.61 -15.87
N ASP A 194 -17.65 6.55 -17.17
CA ASP A 194 -18.12 5.35 -17.87
C ASP A 194 -16.93 4.48 -18.32
N HIS A 195 -16.29 3.82 -17.35
CA HIS A 195 -15.27 2.80 -17.60
C HIS A 195 -15.32 1.70 -16.55
N TYR A 196 -14.87 0.51 -16.95
CA TYR A 196 -14.77 -0.63 -16.07
C TYR A 196 -13.50 -0.61 -15.21
N TYR A 197 -13.63 -1.23 -14.04
CA TYR A 197 -12.56 -1.67 -13.16
C TYR A 197 -12.60 -3.19 -13.08
N ALA A 198 -11.45 -3.80 -12.77
CA ALA A 198 -11.34 -5.21 -12.44
C ALA A 198 -10.76 -5.32 -11.03
N LEU A 199 -11.46 -6.04 -10.14
CA LEU A 199 -10.99 -6.41 -8.81
C LEU A 199 -10.14 -7.68 -8.91
N TYR A 200 -8.96 -7.65 -8.34
CA TYR A 200 -8.05 -8.78 -8.25
C TYR A 200 -7.77 -9.14 -6.79
N LYS A 201 -7.32 -10.38 -6.56
CA LYS A 201 -6.93 -10.92 -5.26
C LYS A 201 -5.52 -11.47 -5.34
N GLY A 202 -4.72 -11.31 -4.29
CA GLY A 202 -3.47 -12.05 -4.10
C GLY A 202 -3.12 -12.26 -2.63
N ASP A 203 -2.03 -12.98 -2.40
CA ASP A 203 -1.45 -13.19 -1.07
C ASP A 203 -0.43 -12.09 -0.71
N LEU A 204 -0.47 -11.58 0.52
CA LEU A 204 0.43 -10.52 0.97
C LEU A 204 1.88 -11.00 1.07
N MET A 205 2.15 -12.03 1.89
CA MET A 205 3.54 -12.44 2.19
C MET A 205 4.33 -12.96 0.98
N PRO A 206 3.77 -13.79 0.09
CA PRO A 206 4.44 -14.17 -1.16
C PRO A 206 4.77 -12.97 -2.05
N SER A 207 3.91 -11.95 -2.08
CA SER A 207 4.16 -10.70 -2.84
C SER A 207 5.27 -9.85 -2.21
N VAL A 208 5.34 -9.85 -0.88
CA VAL A 208 6.23 -8.99 -0.09
C VAL A 208 7.65 -9.56 0.04
N THR A 209 7.81 -10.86 0.22
CA THR A 209 9.12 -11.45 0.55
C THR A 209 10.22 -11.26 -0.52
N PRO A 210 9.94 -11.29 -1.84
CA PRO A 210 10.94 -11.01 -2.87
C PRO A 210 11.50 -9.58 -2.80
N PHE A 211 10.69 -8.60 -2.36
CA PHE A 211 11.13 -7.22 -2.19
C PHE A 211 12.27 -7.10 -1.17
N PHE A 212 12.26 -7.94 -0.14
CA PHE A 212 13.31 -8.01 0.88
C PHE A 212 14.49 -8.90 0.46
N GLY A 213 14.50 -9.41 -0.76
CA GLY A 213 15.54 -10.28 -1.28
C GLY A 213 15.48 -11.71 -0.74
N LEU A 214 14.32 -12.15 -0.26
CA LEU A 214 14.08 -13.52 0.16
C LEU A 214 13.60 -14.34 -1.04
N GLN A 215 14.24 -15.48 -1.31
CA GLN A 215 13.89 -16.34 -2.45
C GLN A 215 12.54 -17.05 -2.27
N SER A 216 12.15 -17.28 -1.02
CA SER A 216 10.86 -17.85 -0.62
C SER A 216 10.45 -17.30 0.73
N CYS A 217 9.15 -17.31 1.04
CA CYS A 217 8.66 -16.94 2.36
C CYS A 217 9.14 -17.96 3.42
N PRO A 218 9.93 -17.56 4.43
CA PRO A 218 10.33 -18.46 5.51
C PRO A 218 9.09 -18.99 6.27
N ALA A 219 9.09 -20.28 6.61
CA ALA A 219 7.94 -20.93 7.25
C ALA A 219 7.68 -20.41 8.68
N ASP A 220 8.69 -19.85 9.34
CA ASP A 220 8.63 -19.29 10.69
C ASP A 220 8.53 -17.76 10.70
N LEU A 221 8.36 -17.10 9.53
CA LEU A 221 8.17 -15.66 9.45
C LEU A 221 6.82 -15.27 10.03
N LYS A 222 6.81 -14.78 11.28
CA LYS A 222 5.56 -14.49 12.02
C LYS A 222 5.35 -13.02 12.33
N ASN A 223 6.41 -12.24 12.42
CA ASN A 223 6.35 -10.83 12.80
C ASN A 223 7.43 -10.01 12.09
N ILE A 224 7.45 -8.70 12.33
CA ILE A 224 8.41 -7.80 11.71
C ILE A 224 9.87 -8.08 12.10
N ASP A 225 10.13 -8.53 13.33
CA ASP A 225 11.49 -8.82 13.80
C ASP A 225 12.10 -10.01 13.03
N ASP A 226 11.30 -11.03 12.75
CA ASP A 226 11.70 -12.15 11.90
C ASP A 226 12.02 -11.66 10.48
N LEU A 227 11.20 -10.77 9.90
CA LEU A 227 11.46 -10.20 8.57
C LEU A 227 12.79 -9.46 8.54
N ILE A 228 13.06 -8.62 9.55
CA ILE A 228 14.30 -7.86 9.70
C ILE A 228 15.48 -8.84 9.75
N ARG A 229 15.43 -9.84 10.63
CA ARG A 229 16.47 -10.86 10.79
C ARG A 229 16.77 -11.55 9.46
N TYR A 230 15.75 -12.05 8.76
CA TYR A 230 15.92 -12.74 7.48
C TYR A 230 16.49 -11.83 6.39
N THR A 231 16.00 -10.60 6.33
CA THR A 231 16.48 -9.61 5.34
C THR A 231 17.95 -9.29 5.55
N LEU A 232 18.36 -9.04 6.80
CA LEU A 232 19.75 -8.74 7.14
C LEU A 232 20.68 -9.93 6.84
N ALA A 233 20.25 -11.16 7.17
CA ALA A 233 21.00 -12.37 6.83
C ALA A 233 21.18 -12.52 5.30
N ALA A 234 20.11 -12.33 4.53
CA ALA A 234 20.15 -12.39 3.06
C ALA A 234 21.02 -11.29 2.43
N ARG A 235 21.10 -10.11 3.06
CA ARG A 235 22.01 -9.03 2.64
C ARG A 235 23.47 -9.37 2.91
N ALA A 236 23.78 -9.87 4.10
CA ALA A 236 25.15 -10.26 4.47
C ALA A 236 25.68 -11.38 3.57
N ALA A 237 24.86 -12.40 3.29
CA ALA A 237 25.24 -13.51 2.39
C ALA A 237 25.54 -13.03 0.95
N ARG A 238 24.82 -12.03 0.45
CA ARG A 238 25.10 -11.45 -0.88
C ARG A 238 26.41 -10.67 -0.91
N GLN A 239 26.71 -9.95 0.17
CA GLN A 239 27.98 -9.22 0.29
C GLN A 239 29.18 -10.17 0.37
N SER A 240 29.06 -11.29 1.10
CA SER A 240 30.15 -12.28 1.18
C SER A 240 30.43 -13.00 -0.14
N LEU A 241 29.47 -13.07 -1.05
CA LEU A 241 29.64 -13.67 -2.37
C LEU A 241 30.18 -12.68 -3.41
N ALA A 242 30.18 -11.38 -3.10
CA ALA A 242 30.61 -10.31 -4.01
C ALA A 242 32.04 -9.81 -3.74
N GLY A 243 32.68 -10.27 -2.66
CA GLY A 243 34.08 -10.01 -2.31
C GLY A 243 34.96 -11.22 -2.58
#